data_AF-A0A2V9PMR3-F1
#
_entry.id   AF-A0A2V9PMR3-F1
#
_cell.length_a   1.000
_cell.length_b   1.000
_cell.length_c   1.000
_cell.angle_alpha   90.00
_cell.angle_beta   90.00
_cell.angle_gamma   90.00
#
_symmetry.space_group_name_H-M   'P 1'
#
loop_
_entity.id
_entity.type
_entity.pdbx_description
1 polymer ?
#
loop_
_entity_poly.entity_id
_entity_poly.type
_entity_poly.pdbx_seq_one_letter_code
_entity_poly.pdbx_strand_id
1 'polypeptide(L)'
;MEIHPPHAIHSVKDFLLQLLTITVGILIALALEGTLEWMHHRRLVHEAEANLSTEVRENQIEINKGMQGLRTSEQELKQLIALVHQLQQNRTNPVGNIQFNWTLDELHSTSWNTASATGALAYMHYPEVKRYTRVYDLQQEFMAVQHRAFDSIVAVYGLSTLLQRDPRKLTDSELSQAERILGLALANAEAVESLENSLNEEYTKLLQKR
;
A
#
# COMPACT_ATOMS: atom_id res chain seq x y z
N MET A 1 59.36 6.40 47.74
CA MET A 1 58.15 5.86 47.09
C MET A 1 57.10 5.79 48.18
N GLU A 2 56.45 6.93 48.42
CA GLU A 2 55.41 7.04 49.45
C GLU A 2 54.14 6.40 48.91
N ILE A 3 53.80 5.23 49.45
CA ILE A 3 52.56 4.54 49.16
C ILE A 3 51.53 5.16 50.10
N HIS A 4 50.68 6.04 49.59
CA HIS A 4 49.53 6.55 50.34
C HIS A 4 48.66 5.36 50.80
N PRO A 5 48.37 5.23 52.10
CA PRO A 5 47.50 4.16 52.58
C PRO A 5 46.09 4.36 52.01
N PRO A 6 45.37 3.28 51.66
CA PRO A 6 44.00 3.39 51.19
C PRO A 6 43.16 4.07 52.27
N HIS A 7 42.39 5.10 51.90
CA HIS A 7 41.45 5.74 52.82
C HIS A 7 40.51 4.67 53.39
N ALA A 8 40.77 4.26 54.63
CA ALA A 8 39.89 3.39 55.37
C ALA A 8 38.66 4.19 55.76
N ILE A 9 37.48 3.59 55.58
CA ILE A 9 36.20 4.21 55.90
C ILE A 9 36.12 4.27 57.42
N HIS A 10 36.39 5.44 58.00
CA HIS A 10 36.55 5.60 59.45
C HIS A 10 35.25 5.96 60.19
N SER A 11 34.13 6.15 59.48
CA SER A 11 32.83 6.48 60.07
C SER A 11 31.65 6.05 59.19
N VAL A 12 30.50 5.72 59.80
CA VAL A 12 29.22 5.46 59.10
C VAL A 12 28.83 6.66 58.22
N LYS A 13 29.22 7.88 58.61
CA LYS A 13 28.99 9.09 57.81
C LYS A 13 29.76 9.07 56.49
N ASP A 14 31.02 8.61 56.51
CA ASP A 14 31.86 8.55 55.30
C ASP A 14 31.37 7.46 54.35
N PHE A 15 30.92 6.32 54.91
CA PHE A 15 30.26 5.26 54.15
C PHE A 15 28.99 5.76 53.46
N LEU A 16 28.11 6.45 54.19
CA LEU A 16 26.87 7.01 53.64
C LEU A 16 27.15 8.08 52.58
N LEU A 17 28.20 8.90 52.76
CA LEU A 17 28.60 9.90 51.78
C LEU A 17 29.07 9.22 50.48
N GLN A 18 29.94 8.20 50.57
CA GLN A 18 30.41 7.45 49.41
C GLN A 18 29.26 6.74 48.68
N LEU A 19 28.36 6.07 49.42
CA LEU A 19 27.18 5.44 48.85
C LEU A 19 26.29 6.46 48.13
N LEU A 20 26.06 7.63 48.73
CA LEU A 20 25.29 8.70 48.13
C LEU A 20 25.96 9.23 46.86
N THR A 21 27.28 9.46 46.87
CA THR A 21 28.02 9.92 45.68
C THR A 21 27.92 8.93 44.53
N ILE A 22 28.08 7.62 44.80
CA ILE A 22 27.95 6.57 43.78
C ILE A 22 26.50 6.52 43.26
N THR A 23 25.51 6.55 44.16
CA THR A 23 24.09 6.51 43.80
C THR A 23 23.71 7.71 42.94
N VAL A 24 24.16 8.92 43.31
CA VAL A 24 23.91 10.14 42.53
C VAL A 24 24.57 10.05 41.15
N GLY A 25 25.79 9.55 41.05
CA GLY A 25 26.46 9.33 39.75
C GLY A 25 25.67 8.40 38.84
N ILE A 26 25.18 7.27 39.38
CA ILE A 26 24.36 6.31 38.64
C ILE A 26 23.01 6.93 38.22
N LEU A 27 22.34 7.65 39.12
CA LEU A 27 21.07 8.31 38.81
C LEU A 27 21.21 9.36 37.70
N ILE A 28 22.30 10.14 37.70
CA ILE A 28 22.57 11.12 36.65
C ILE A 28 22.80 10.42 35.31
N ALA A 29 23.59 9.33 35.30
CA ALA A 29 23.84 8.56 34.08
C ALA A 29 22.54 8.01 33.47
N LEU A 30 21.71 7.35 34.30
CA LEU A 30 20.41 6.81 33.86
C LEU A 30 19.43 7.90 33.41
N ALA A 31 19.41 9.06 34.09
CA ALA A 31 18.56 10.16 33.70
C ALA A 31 18.97 10.76 32.35
N LEU A 32 20.28 10.92 32.11
CA LEU A 32 20.79 11.44 30.84
C LEU A 32 20.51 10.48 29.69
N GLU A 33 20.76 9.18 29.90
CA GLU A 33 20.46 8.14 28.92
C GLU A 33 18.96 8.10 28.59
N GLY A 34 18.10 8.06 29.61
CA GLY A 34 16.64 8.03 29.41
C GLY A 34 16.09 9.28 28.73
N THR A 35 16.67 10.47 28.97
CA THR A 35 16.24 11.70 28.28
C THR A 35 16.67 11.74 26.81
N LEU A 36 17.89 11.28 26.49
CA LEU A 36 18.37 11.19 25.11
C LEU A 36 17.55 10.17 24.31
N GLU A 37 17.29 9.01 24.89
CA GLU A 37 16.49 7.95 24.27
C GLU A 37 15.05 8.42 24.01
N TRP A 38 14.43 9.11 24.98
CA TRP A 38 13.11 9.71 24.79
C TRP A 38 13.07 10.74 23.65
N MET A 39 14.09 11.59 23.54
CA MET A 39 14.20 12.55 22.43
C MET A 39 14.37 11.84 21.09
N HIS A 40 15.18 10.79 21.05
CA HIS A 40 15.40 10.00 19.84
C HIS A 40 14.11 9.34 19.37
N HIS A 41 13.36 8.69 20.27
CA HIS A 41 12.07 8.07 19.95
C HIS A 41 11.06 9.09 19.44
N ARG A 42 11.01 10.30 20.03
CA ARG A 42 10.12 11.35 19.53
C ARG A 42 10.47 11.82 18.12
N ARG A 43 11.76 11.97 17.79
CA ARG A 43 12.18 12.33 16.43
C ARG A 43 11.84 11.22 15.45
N LEU A 44 12.14 9.97 15.82
CA LEU A 44 11.85 8.79 15.01
C LEU A 44 10.35 8.68 14.67
N VAL A 45 9.49 8.86 15.68
CA VAL A 45 8.03 8.88 15.49
C VAL A 45 7.61 10.02 14.57
N HIS A 46 8.11 11.23 14.79
CA HIS A 46 7.74 12.39 13.99
C HIS A 46 8.15 12.25 12.51
N GLU A 47 9.35 11.73 12.25
CA GLU A 47 9.82 11.43 10.90
C GLU A 47 8.99 10.33 10.24
N ALA A 48 8.66 9.26 10.99
CA ALA A 48 7.80 8.19 10.49
C ALA A 48 6.40 8.70 10.13
N GLU A 49 5.74 9.47 11.00
CA GLU A 49 4.44 10.07 10.74
C GLU A 49 4.45 11.01 9.51
N ALA A 50 5.49 11.84 9.39
CA ALA A 50 5.64 12.73 8.24
C ALA A 50 5.78 11.95 6.92
N ASN A 51 6.60 10.90 6.91
CA ASN A 51 6.81 10.06 5.74
C ASN A 51 5.55 9.27 5.37
N LEU A 52 4.90 8.62 6.34
CA LEU A 52 3.66 7.88 6.15
C LEU A 52 2.54 8.76 5.57
N SER A 53 2.35 9.96 6.13
CA SER A 53 1.34 10.90 5.65
C SER A 53 1.62 11.44 4.24
N THR A 54 2.90 11.52 3.87
CA THR A 54 3.32 11.95 2.53
C THR A 54 3.11 10.82 1.52
N GLU A 55 3.55 9.61 1.83
CA GLU A 55 3.35 8.42 0.98
C GLU A 55 1.86 8.14 0.75
N VAL A 56 1.02 8.23 1.79
CA VAL A 56 -0.44 8.07 1.63
C VAL A 56 -1.03 9.13 0.69
N ARG A 57 -0.54 10.38 0.75
CA ARG A 57 -0.99 11.45 -0.16
C ARG A 57 -0.57 11.18 -1.60
N GLU A 58 0.67 10.74 -1.81
CA GLU A 58 1.19 10.39 -3.12
C GLU A 58 0.42 9.21 -3.72
N ASN A 59 0.22 8.14 -2.94
CA ASN A 59 -0.60 7.00 -3.35
C ASN A 59 -2.04 7.39 -3.66
N GLN A 60 -2.64 8.29 -2.88
CA GLN A 60 -3.97 8.81 -3.18
C GLN A 60 -4.01 9.57 -4.51
N ILE A 61 -2.97 10.34 -4.83
CA ILE A 61 -2.88 11.04 -6.11
C ILE A 61 -2.80 10.03 -7.26
N GLU A 62 -2.02 8.95 -7.11
CA GLU A 62 -1.91 7.91 -8.14
C GLU A 62 -3.25 7.18 -8.36
N ILE A 63 -3.92 6.72 -7.30
CA ILE A 63 -5.27 6.14 -7.43
C ILE A 63 -6.21 7.10 -8.15
N ASN A 64 -6.22 8.38 -7.76
CA ASN A 64 -7.14 9.33 -8.38
C ASN A 64 -6.88 9.54 -9.88
N LYS A 65 -5.64 9.38 -10.34
CA LYS A 65 -5.29 9.38 -11.77
C LYS A 65 -5.76 8.09 -12.46
N GLY A 66 -5.62 6.94 -11.79
CA GLY A 66 -6.01 5.61 -12.28
C GLY A 66 -7.51 5.44 -12.50
N MET A 67 -8.36 6.00 -11.63
CA MET A 67 -9.83 5.84 -11.66
C MET A 67 -10.47 6.11 -13.03
N GLN A 68 -10.01 7.15 -13.75
CA GLN A 68 -10.57 7.47 -15.07
C GLN A 68 -10.16 6.42 -16.12
N GLY A 69 -8.93 5.93 -16.03
CA GLY A 69 -8.43 4.85 -16.87
C GLY A 69 -9.25 3.58 -16.68
N LEU A 70 -9.43 3.15 -15.44
CA LEU A 70 -10.19 1.94 -15.09
C LEU A 70 -11.64 1.99 -15.62
N ARG A 71 -12.34 3.11 -15.40
CA ARG A 71 -13.70 3.30 -15.93
C ARG A 71 -13.77 3.26 -17.45
N THR A 72 -12.73 3.77 -18.11
CA THR A 72 -12.63 3.70 -19.58
C THR A 72 -12.45 2.26 -20.02
N SER A 73 -11.56 1.50 -19.37
CA SER A 73 -11.34 0.08 -19.64
C SER A 73 -12.60 -0.76 -19.44
N GLU A 74 -13.40 -0.49 -18.39
CA GLU A 74 -14.68 -1.18 -18.18
C GLU A 74 -15.68 -0.91 -19.32
N GLN A 75 -15.76 0.34 -19.79
CA GLN A 75 -16.61 0.70 -20.91
C GLN A 75 -16.15 0.00 -22.20
N GLU A 76 -14.85 -0.06 -22.44
CA GLU A 76 -14.26 -0.80 -23.57
C GLU A 76 -14.60 -2.30 -23.50
N LEU A 77 -14.52 -2.93 -22.32
CA LEU A 77 -14.93 -4.32 -22.11
C LEU A 77 -16.43 -4.52 -22.38
N LYS A 78 -17.29 -3.61 -21.92
CA LYS A 78 -18.75 -3.65 -22.18
C LYS A 78 -19.05 -3.53 -23.68
N GLN A 79 -18.33 -2.67 -24.41
CA GLN A 79 -18.45 -2.55 -25.86
C GLN A 79 -17.98 -3.82 -26.59
N LEU A 80 -16.88 -4.42 -26.13
CA LEU A 80 -16.36 -5.68 -26.65
C LEU A 80 -17.36 -6.83 -26.50
N ILE A 81 -17.98 -6.96 -25.34
CA ILE A 81 -19.03 -7.95 -25.07
C ILE A 81 -20.20 -7.75 -26.05
N ALA A 82 -20.67 -6.51 -26.20
CA ALA A 82 -21.76 -6.18 -27.12
C ALA A 82 -21.42 -6.53 -28.57
N LEU A 83 -20.17 -6.32 -29.01
CA LEU A 83 -19.72 -6.72 -30.34
C LEU A 83 -19.75 -8.25 -30.50
N VAL A 84 -19.27 -9.01 -29.52
CA VAL A 84 -19.30 -10.48 -29.57
C VAL A 84 -20.75 -10.98 -29.69
N HIS A 85 -21.69 -10.41 -28.93
CA HIS A 85 -23.12 -10.72 -29.05
C HIS A 85 -23.68 -10.39 -30.44
N GLN A 86 -23.29 -9.26 -31.03
CA GLN A 86 -23.69 -8.92 -32.40
C GLN A 86 -23.13 -9.91 -33.42
N LEU A 87 -21.89 -10.35 -33.27
CA LEU A 87 -21.27 -11.34 -34.16
C LEU A 87 -21.91 -12.72 -34.04
N GLN A 88 -22.36 -13.11 -32.85
CA GLN A 88 -23.15 -14.33 -32.64
C GLN A 88 -24.48 -14.28 -33.39
N GLN A 89 -25.12 -13.11 -33.48
CA GLN A 89 -26.40 -12.92 -34.18
C GLN A 89 -26.24 -12.71 -35.69
N ASN A 90 -25.24 -11.92 -36.10
CA ASN A 90 -24.98 -11.57 -37.50
C ASN A 90 -23.47 -11.38 -37.77
N ARG A 91 -22.87 -12.39 -38.42
CA ARG A 91 -21.44 -12.44 -38.75
C ARG A 91 -21.00 -11.56 -39.92
N THR A 92 -21.82 -10.61 -40.37
CA THR A 92 -21.43 -9.65 -41.43
C THR A 92 -20.96 -8.30 -40.89
N ASN A 93 -21.10 -8.06 -39.59
CA ASN A 93 -20.70 -6.78 -39.02
C ASN A 93 -19.18 -6.61 -39.08
N PRO A 94 -18.67 -5.50 -39.63
CA PRO A 94 -17.25 -5.24 -39.64
C PRO A 94 -16.76 -5.05 -38.21
N VAL A 95 -15.69 -5.74 -37.85
CA VAL A 95 -15.00 -5.53 -36.58
C VAL A 95 -14.19 -4.25 -36.72
N GLY A 96 -14.53 -3.23 -35.91
CA GLY A 96 -13.80 -1.98 -35.86
C GLY A 96 -12.42 -2.15 -35.23
N ASN A 97 -11.61 -1.09 -35.24
CA ASN A 97 -10.34 -1.09 -34.50
C ASN A 97 -10.66 -1.04 -33.00
N ILE A 98 -10.41 -2.13 -32.31
CA ILE A 98 -10.62 -2.22 -30.86
C ILE A 98 -9.27 -1.99 -30.22
N GLN A 99 -9.18 -0.88 -29.49
CA GLN A 99 -8.09 -0.59 -28.59
C GLN A 99 -8.61 -0.83 -27.19
N PHE A 100 -7.86 -1.63 -26.44
CA PHE A 100 -8.09 -1.86 -25.03
C PHE A 100 -6.83 -1.44 -24.29
N ASN A 101 -6.94 -0.51 -23.34
CA ASN A 101 -5.81 -0.07 -22.55
C ASN A 101 -6.08 -0.30 -21.07
N TRP A 102 -5.12 -0.92 -20.39
CA TRP A 102 -5.17 -1.12 -18.94
C TRP A 102 -3.83 -0.72 -18.35
N THR A 103 -3.87 0.05 -17.26
CA THR A 103 -2.69 0.48 -16.51
C THR A 103 -2.80 -0.05 -15.09
N LEU A 104 -1.68 -0.56 -14.57
CA LEU A 104 -1.57 -0.90 -13.15
C LEU A 104 -1.23 0.36 -12.35
N ASP A 105 -1.77 0.46 -11.15
CA ASP A 105 -1.42 1.52 -10.22
C ASP A 105 -0.27 1.04 -9.35
N GLU A 106 0.84 1.78 -9.34
CA GLU A 106 1.98 1.45 -8.48
C GLU A 106 1.87 2.22 -7.17
N LEU A 107 1.37 1.57 -6.12
CA LEU A 107 1.26 2.17 -4.79
C LEU A 107 2.45 1.77 -3.91
N HIS A 108 3.06 2.75 -3.26
CA HIS A 108 4.24 2.53 -2.43
C HIS A 108 3.88 2.16 -0.99
N SER A 109 4.73 1.34 -0.35
CA SER A 109 4.63 0.97 1.08
C SER A 109 5.96 1.13 1.80
N THR A 110 6.87 1.91 1.21
CA THR A 110 8.26 2.05 1.69
C THR A 110 8.30 2.69 3.07
N SER A 111 7.48 3.71 3.30
CA SER A 111 7.38 4.43 4.56
C SER A 111 6.82 3.52 5.66
N TRP A 112 5.80 2.72 5.34
CA TRP A 112 5.26 1.71 6.25
C TRP A 112 6.29 0.65 6.65
N ASN A 113 6.97 0.06 5.66
CA ASN A 113 7.98 -0.96 5.89
C ASN A 113 9.16 -0.41 6.69
N THR A 114 9.58 0.83 6.41
CA THR A 114 10.67 1.50 7.13
C THR A 114 10.27 1.81 8.57
N ALA A 115 9.08 2.36 8.81
CA ALA A 115 8.58 2.63 10.16
C ALA A 115 8.46 1.35 11.00
N SER A 116 8.05 0.25 10.38
CA SER A 116 7.99 -1.07 11.03
C SER A 116 9.41 -1.59 11.34
N ALA A 117 10.31 -1.57 10.36
CA ALA A 117 11.68 -2.10 10.50
C ALA A 117 12.54 -1.31 11.51
N THR A 118 12.33 0.00 11.61
CA THR A 118 13.05 0.88 12.54
C THR A 118 12.47 0.87 13.96
N GLY A 119 11.33 0.21 14.18
CA GLY A 119 10.63 0.20 15.46
C GLY A 119 9.87 1.48 15.79
N ALA A 120 9.76 2.44 14.85
CA ALA A 120 9.04 3.69 15.05
C ALA A 120 7.58 3.46 15.47
N LEU A 121 6.93 2.44 14.89
CA LEU A 121 5.54 2.09 15.21
C LEU A 121 5.32 1.72 16.68
N ALA A 122 6.34 1.20 17.37
CA ALA A 122 6.24 0.83 18.79
C ALA A 122 6.12 2.03 19.73
N TYR A 123 6.62 3.20 19.29
CA TYR A 123 6.59 4.45 20.05
C TYR A 123 5.45 5.39 19.64
N MET A 124 4.76 5.07 18.55
CA MET A 124 3.58 5.80 18.08
C MET A 124 2.35 5.55 18.97
N HIS A 125 1.42 6.50 18.97
CA HIS A 125 0.13 6.29 19.63
C HIS A 125 -0.64 5.16 18.94
N TYR A 126 -1.04 4.13 19.71
CA TYR A 126 -1.71 2.94 19.18
C TYR A 126 -2.93 3.23 18.26
N PRO A 127 -3.82 4.20 18.56
CA PRO A 127 -4.91 4.54 17.64
C PRO A 127 -4.45 5.02 16.27
N GLU A 128 -3.27 5.64 16.18
CA GLU A 128 -2.68 6.12 14.93
C GLU A 128 -2.06 4.98 14.13
N VAL A 129 -1.30 4.10 14.80
CA VAL A 129 -0.79 2.86 14.20
C VAL A 129 -1.93 2.06 13.59
N LYS A 130 -3.04 1.89 14.31
CA LYS A 130 -4.23 1.17 13.82
C LYS A 130 -4.85 1.81 12.57
N ARG A 131 -4.82 3.14 12.46
CA ARG A 131 -5.34 3.85 11.28
C ARG A 131 -4.45 3.62 10.06
N TYR A 132 -3.13 3.77 10.21
CA TYR A 132 -2.19 3.47 9.12
C TYR A 132 -2.26 2.00 8.71
N THR A 133 -2.26 1.08 9.68
CA THR A 133 -2.36 -0.37 9.42
C THR A 133 -3.57 -0.69 8.53
N ARG A 134 -4.75 -0.17 8.85
CA ARG A 134 -5.96 -0.38 8.05
C ARG A 134 -5.77 0.03 6.59
N VAL A 135 -5.16 1.20 6.37
CA VAL A 135 -4.94 1.75 5.04
C VAL A 135 -3.96 0.87 4.25
N TYR A 136 -2.83 0.50 4.84
CA TYR A 136 -1.83 -0.33 4.18
C TYR A 136 -2.29 -1.77 3.96
N ASP A 137 -3.09 -2.34 4.86
CA ASP A 137 -3.71 -3.66 4.66
C ASP A 137 -4.66 -3.63 3.46
N LEU A 138 -5.53 -2.61 3.38
CA LEU A 138 -6.44 -2.44 2.25
C LEU A 138 -5.70 -2.16 0.94
N GLN A 139 -4.61 -1.38 0.99
CA GLN A 139 -3.72 -1.15 -0.14
C GLN A 139 -3.12 -2.46 -0.66
N GLN A 140 -2.65 -3.33 0.24
CA GLN A 140 -2.10 -4.61 -0.13
C GLN A 140 -3.14 -5.51 -0.80
N GLU A 141 -4.37 -5.55 -0.29
CA GLU A 141 -5.47 -6.30 -0.90
C GLU A 141 -5.84 -5.75 -2.28
N PHE A 142 -5.93 -4.43 -2.43
CA PHE A 142 -6.15 -3.78 -3.72
C PHE A 142 -5.07 -4.18 -4.75
N MET A 143 -3.80 -4.09 -4.37
CA MET A 143 -2.67 -4.52 -5.22
C MET A 143 -2.73 -6.00 -5.57
N ALA A 144 -3.13 -6.87 -4.64
CA ALA A 144 -3.27 -8.30 -4.90
C ALA A 144 -4.40 -8.59 -5.91
N VAL A 145 -5.54 -7.89 -5.79
CA VAL A 145 -6.67 -8.05 -6.73
C VAL A 145 -6.32 -7.46 -8.09
N GLN A 146 -5.66 -6.32 -8.15
CA GLN A 146 -5.21 -5.72 -9.41
C GLN A 146 -4.25 -6.63 -10.18
N HIS A 147 -3.25 -7.21 -9.50
CA HIS A 147 -2.34 -8.18 -10.12
C HIS A 147 -3.06 -9.45 -10.60
N ARG A 148 -4.07 -9.93 -9.86
CA ARG A 148 -4.87 -11.08 -10.31
C ARG A 148 -5.76 -10.73 -11.51
N ALA A 149 -6.31 -9.53 -11.54
CA ALA A 149 -7.11 -9.04 -12.67
C ALA A 149 -6.26 -8.97 -13.95
N PHE A 150 -4.96 -8.67 -13.83
CA PHE A 150 -4.03 -8.58 -14.94
C PHE A 150 -4.02 -9.85 -15.82
N ASP A 151 -4.12 -11.05 -15.25
CA ASP A 151 -4.16 -12.30 -16.02
C ASP A 151 -5.38 -12.35 -16.96
N SER A 152 -6.55 -11.91 -16.48
CA SER A 152 -7.76 -11.84 -17.31
C SER A 152 -7.65 -10.76 -18.39
N ILE A 153 -6.97 -9.66 -18.11
CA ILE A 153 -6.69 -8.59 -19.06
C ILE A 153 -5.75 -9.06 -20.17
N VAL A 154 -4.69 -9.81 -19.84
CA VAL A 154 -3.80 -10.42 -20.85
C VAL A 154 -4.57 -11.34 -21.79
N ALA A 155 -5.55 -12.08 -21.29
CA ALA A 155 -6.41 -12.91 -22.12
C ALA A 155 -7.28 -12.08 -23.10
N VAL A 156 -7.72 -10.88 -22.71
CA VAL A 156 -8.44 -9.94 -23.60
C VAL A 156 -7.55 -9.47 -24.74
N TYR A 157 -6.27 -9.16 -24.48
CA TYR A 157 -5.31 -8.83 -25.54
C TYR A 157 -5.15 -9.97 -26.56
N GLY A 158 -5.23 -11.23 -26.11
CA GLY A 158 -5.22 -12.40 -26.99
C GLY A 158 -6.39 -12.45 -27.98
N LEU A 159 -7.55 -11.86 -27.64
CA LEU A 159 -8.72 -11.79 -28.51
C LEU A 159 -8.55 -10.85 -29.71
N SER A 160 -7.58 -9.93 -29.67
CA SER A 160 -7.30 -9.03 -30.79
C SER A 160 -7.06 -9.78 -32.11
N THR A 161 -6.40 -10.93 -32.04
CA THR A 161 -6.15 -11.81 -33.20
C THR A 161 -7.42 -12.44 -33.76
N LEU A 162 -8.38 -12.76 -32.90
CA LEU A 162 -9.68 -13.32 -33.29
C LEU A 162 -10.53 -12.25 -33.96
N LEU A 163 -10.54 -11.04 -33.40
CA LEU A 163 -11.30 -9.89 -33.88
C LEU A 163 -10.79 -9.32 -35.20
N GLN A 164 -9.51 -9.56 -35.54
CA GLN A 164 -8.94 -9.19 -36.84
C GLN A 164 -9.30 -10.16 -37.98
N ARG A 165 -9.86 -11.34 -37.69
CA ARG A 165 -10.23 -12.32 -38.72
C ARG A 165 -11.54 -11.94 -39.40
N ASP A 166 -11.75 -12.48 -40.60
CA ASP A 166 -13.04 -12.39 -41.31
C ASP A 166 -14.16 -12.92 -40.40
N PRO A 167 -15.12 -12.06 -39.99
CA PRO A 167 -16.15 -12.43 -39.01
C PRO A 167 -17.02 -13.60 -39.46
N ARG A 168 -17.14 -13.81 -40.78
CA ARG A 168 -17.89 -14.94 -41.37
C ARG A 168 -17.24 -16.30 -41.11
N LYS A 169 -15.94 -16.31 -40.80
CA LYS A 169 -15.14 -17.52 -40.52
C LYS A 169 -15.02 -17.82 -39.02
N LEU A 170 -15.61 -17.00 -38.16
CA LEU A 170 -15.65 -17.26 -36.72
C LEU A 170 -16.67 -18.35 -36.41
N THR A 171 -16.26 -19.29 -35.57
CA THR A 171 -17.11 -20.37 -35.06
C THR A 171 -17.85 -19.91 -33.81
N ASP A 172 -18.99 -20.54 -33.49
CA ASP A 172 -19.71 -20.25 -32.25
C ASP A 172 -18.88 -20.54 -31.00
N SER A 173 -18.04 -21.58 -31.04
CA SER A 173 -17.12 -21.91 -29.95
C SER A 173 -16.10 -20.80 -29.68
N GLU A 174 -15.53 -20.20 -30.75
CA GLU A 174 -14.59 -19.07 -30.63
C GLU A 174 -15.28 -17.85 -30.01
N LEU A 175 -16.52 -17.54 -30.44
CA LEU A 175 -17.29 -16.41 -29.90
C LEU A 175 -17.72 -16.63 -28.44
N SER A 176 -18.20 -17.82 -28.08
CA SER A 176 -18.54 -18.15 -26.70
C SER A 176 -17.33 -18.17 -25.77
N GLN A 177 -16.14 -18.52 -26.28
CA GLN A 177 -14.90 -18.40 -25.51
C GLN A 177 -14.51 -16.94 -25.28
N ALA A 178 -14.62 -16.10 -26.32
CA ALA A 178 -14.37 -14.67 -26.20
C ALA A 178 -15.31 -14.01 -25.18
N GLU A 179 -16.61 -14.32 -25.23
CA GLU A 179 -17.61 -13.83 -24.28
C GLU A 179 -17.24 -14.18 -22.82
N ARG A 180 -16.80 -15.42 -22.56
CA ARG A 180 -16.37 -15.86 -21.23
C ARG A 180 -15.15 -15.10 -20.73
N ILE A 181 -14.15 -14.90 -21.60
CA ILE A 181 -12.92 -14.15 -21.27
C ILE A 181 -13.27 -12.71 -20.92
N LEU A 182 -14.07 -12.06 -21.76
CA LEU A 182 -14.50 -10.67 -21.55
C LEU A 182 -15.35 -10.51 -20.29
N GLY A 183 -16.26 -11.45 -20.02
CA GLY A 183 -17.08 -11.44 -18.80
C GLY A 183 -16.24 -11.57 -17.53
N LEU A 184 -15.22 -12.44 -17.53
CA LEU A 184 -14.29 -12.57 -16.40
C LEU A 184 -13.43 -11.30 -16.23
N ALA A 185 -12.93 -10.73 -17.32
CA ALA A 185 -12.18 -9.49 -17.30
C ALA A 185 -13.01 -8.32 -16.74
N LEU A 186 -14.28 -8.22 -17.13
CA LEU A 186 -15.19 -7.19 -16.62
C LEU A 186 -15.46 -7.38 -15.12
N ALA A 187 -15.77 -8.60 -14.68
CA ALA A 187 -16.00 -8.88 -13.27
C ALA A 187 -14.78 -8.56 -12.40
N ASN A 188 -13.57 -8.84 -12.90
CA ASN A 188 -12.33 -8.49 -12.22
C ASN A 188 -12.10 -6.98 -12.21
N ALA A 189 -12.40 -6.27 -13.30
CA ALA A 189 -12.28 -4.81 -13.36
C ALA A 189 -13.21 -4.12 -12.34
N GLU A 190 -14.47 -4.55 -12.26
CA GLU A 190 -15.44 -4.02 -11.29
C GLU A 190 -15.01 -4.31 -9.84
N ALA A 191 -14.35 -5.46 -9.59
CA ALA A 191 -13.77 -5.77 -8.28
C ALA A 191 -12.59 -4.85 -7.94
N VAL A 192 -11.74 -4.53 -8.92
CA VAL A 192 -10.66 -3.54 -8.76
C VAL A 192 -11.25 -2.16 -8.47
N GLU A 193 -12.28 -1.71 -9.20
CA GLU A 193 -12.91 -0.39 -9.00
C GLU A 193 -13.54 -0.29 -7.60
N SER A 194 -14.19 -1.36 -7.12
CA SER A 194 -14.78 -1.39 -5.78
C SER A 194 -13.73 -1.21 -4.67
N LEU A 195 -12.59 -1.90 -4.79
CA LEU A 195 -11.49 -1.76 -3.84
C LEU A 195 -10.76 -0.42 -3.97
N GLU A 196 -10.58 0.08 -5.19
CA GLU A 196 -10.00 1.40 -5.46
C GLU A 196 -10.79 2.50 -4.76
N ASN A 197 -12.12 2.51 -4.93
CA ASN A 197 -13.01 3.47 -4.27
C ASN A 197 -12.91 3.38 -2.75
N SER A 198 -12.94 2.15 -2.20
CA SER A 198 -12.83 1.91 -0.76
C SER A 198 -11.49 2.41 -0.19
N LEU A 199 -10.40 2.19 -0.93
CA LEU A 199 -9.05 2.63 -0.55
C LEU A 199 -8.93 4.16 -0.59
N ASN A 200 -9.46 4.80 -1.64
CA ASN A 200 -9.46 6.25 -1.76
C ASN A 200 -10.27 6.94 -0.64
N GLU A 201 -11.38 6.33 -0.22
CA GLU A 201 -12.13 6.78 0.96
C GLU A 201 -11.30 6.71 2.23
N GLU A 202 -10.61 5.59 2.48
CA GLU A 202 -9.77 5.43 3.68
C GLU A 202 -8.55 6.38 3.65
N TYR A 203 -7.94 6.62 2.50
CA TYR A 203 -6.92 7.68 2.33
C TYR A 203 -7.48 9.06 2.70
N THR A 204 -8.67 9.39 2.19
CA THR A 204 -9.32 10.67 2.48
C THR A 204 -9.59 10.82 3.99
N LYS A 205 -10.13 9.80 4.64
CA LYS A 205 -10.37 9.78 6.10
C LYS A 205 -9.07 9.88 6.90
N LEU A 206 -7.98 9.31 6.40
CA LEU A 206 -6.67 9.39 7.05
C LEU A 206 -6.15 10.83 7.02
N LEU A 207 -6.16 11.45 5.84
CA LEU A 207 -5.56 12.76 5.55
C LEU A 207 -6.38 13.96 6.04
N GLN A 208 -7.71 13.84 6.17
CA GLN A 208 -8.57 14.93 6.66
C GLN A 208 -8.37 15.25 8.15
N LYS A 209 -7.82 14.32 8.94
CA LYS A 209 -7.63 14.54 10.37
C LYS A 209 -6.26 15.19 10.61
N ARG A 210 -6.24 16.52 10.68
CA ARG A 210 -5.22 17.30 11.39
C ARG A 210 -5.75 17.69 12.76
#